data_AF-A0A9P8T225-F1
#
_entry.id   AF-A0A9P8T225-F1
#
_cell.length_a   1.000
_cell.length_b   1.000
_cell.length_c   1.000
_cell.angle_alpha   90.00
_cell.angle_beta   90.00
_cell.angle_gamma   90.00
#
_symmetry.space_group_name_H-M   'P 1'
#
loop_
_entity.id
_entity.type
_entity.pdbx_description
1 polymer ?
#
loop_
_entity_poly.entity_id
_entity_poly.type
_entity_poly.pdbx_seq_one_letter_code
_entity_poly.pdbx_strand_id
1 'polypeptide(L)'
;MNFSQVIRKSSTLASAKQIKNFINTPKTYIHKDLVESIREIEIEDDKLIKLIKLSGLQIPDDLDHYRIPLKLQAGFLSKLHELSPEIVDFEYNKSKTLDLQAIYDSIEANHPNESKGEAPDNDSKLLKLSEITLNGHYVVREGLIKNK
;
A
#
# COMPACT_ATOMS: atom_id res chain seq x y z
N MET A 1 -3.87 -23.95 -14.29
CA MET A 1 -3.59 -23.33 -15.60
C MET A 1 -2.34 -22.48 -15.43
N ASN A 2 -1.27 -22.74 -16.18
CA ASN A 2 -0.02 -21.98 -16.08
C ASN A 2 -0.11 -20.73 -16.95
N PHE A 3 -0.02 -19.55 -16.33
CA PHE A 3 0.13 -18.28 -17.02
C PHE A 3 1.62 -17.92 -17.11
N SER A 4 2.38 -18.68 -17.88
CA SER A 4 3.74 -18.29 -18.24
C SER A 4 3.67 -17.23 -19.32
N GLN A 5 3.59 -15.95 -18.93
CA GLN A 5 3.63 -14.84 -19.87
C GLN A 5 5.06 -14.65 -20.38
N VAL A 6 5.39 -15.36 -21.46
CA VAL A 6 6.57 -15.01 -22.26
C VAL A 6 6.28 -13.65 -22.90
N ILE A 7 6.99 -12.60 -22.48
CA ILE A 7 6.98 -11.31 -23.16
C ILE A 7 7.60 -11.52 -24.55
N ARG A 8 6.75 -11.71 -25.56
CA ARG A 8 7.18 -11.92 -26.95
C ARG A 8 7.00 -10.63 -27.73
N LYS A 9 8.10 -10.06 -28.20
CA LYS A 9 8.06 -8.97 -29.18
C LYS A 9 7.57 -9.54 -30.50
N SER A 10 6.38 -9.15 -30.94
CA SER A 10 5.85 -9.57 -32.25
C SER A 10 6.50 -8.80 -33.39
N SER A 11 6.45 -9.37 -34.60
CA SER A 11 6.82 -8.70 -35.84
C SER A 11 5.99 -7.43 -36.07
N THR A 12 6.60 -6.42 -36.68
CA THR A 12 5.94 -5.14 -37.03
C THR A 12 4.73 -5.38 -37.95
N LEU A 13 3.58 -4.78 -37.62
CA LEU A 13 2.39 -4.82 -38.47
C LEU A 13 2.53 -3.75 -39.56
N ALA A 14 2.55 -4.16 -40.82
CA ALA A 14 2.90 -3.28 -41.96
C ALA A 14 1.69 -2.63 -42.65
N SER A 15 0.45 -3.03 -42.33
CA SER A 15 -0.75 -2.54 -43.02
C SER A 15 -1.98 -2.42 -42.12
N ALA A 16 -2.89 -1.50 -42.48
CA ALA A 16 -4.18 -1.31 -41.79
C ALA A 16 -5.04 -2.60 -41.76
N LYS A 17 -4.93 -3.45 -42.78
CA LYS A 17 -5.60 -4.76 -42.84
C LYS A 17 -5.04 -5.73 -41.79
N GLN A 18 -3.73 -5.76 -41.58
CA GLN A 18 -3.10 -6.56 -40.53
C GLN A 18 -3.48 -6.08 -39.13
N ILE A 19 -3.58 -4.76 -38.92
CA ILE A 19 -4.04 -4.17 -37.65
C ILE A 19 -5.49 -4.59 -37.36
N LYS A 20 -6.39 -4.45 -38.34
CA LYS A 20 -7.81 -4.83 -38.18
C LYS A 20 -7.97 -6.31 -37.83
N ASN A 21 -7.20 -7.19 -38.47
CA ASN A 21 -7.21 -8.62 -38.17
C ASN A 21 -6.65 -8.92 -36.76
N PHE A 22 -5.62 -8.20 -36.32
CA PHE A 22 -5.04 -8.36 -34.98
C PHE A 22 -6.00 -7.92 -33.86
N ILE A 23 -6.74 -6.84 -34.06
CA ILE A 23 -7.77 -6.36 -33.11
C ILE A 23 -8.94 -7.34 -33.05
N ASN A 24 -9.37 -7.85 -34.21
CA ASN A 24 -10.49 -8.80 -34.31
C ASN A 24 -10.12 -10.24 -33.93
N THR A 25 -8.87 -10.50 -33.56
CA THR A 25 -8.48 -11.82 -33.07
C THR A 25 -9.21 -12.08 -31.75
N PRO A 26 -9.90 -13.22 -31.59
CA PRO A 26 -10.56 -13.56 -30.33
C PRO A 26 -9.53 -13.60 -29.20
N LYS A 27 -9.62 -12.65 -28.29
CA LYS A 27 -8.81 -12.58 -27.07
C LYS A 27 -9.75 -12.63 -25.89
N THR A 28 -9.33 -13.29 -24.82
CA THR A 28 -9.98 -13.12 -23.53
C THR A 28 -9.85 -11.65 -23.12
N TYR A 29 -10.99 -11.05 -22.80
CA TYR A 29 -11.03 -9.68 -22.29
C TYR A 29 -10.64 -9.71 -20.82
N ILE A 30 -9.71 -8.86 -20.42
CA ILE A 30 -9.23 -8.75 -19.03
C ILE A 30 -10.41 -8.61 -18.05
N HIS A 31 -11.44 -7.86 -18.43
CA HIS A 31 -12.64 -7.71 -17.60
C HIS A 31 -13.37 -9.04 -17.34
N LYS A 32 -13.42 -9.93 -18.34
CA LYS A 32 -14.07 -11.23 -18.20
C LYS A 32 -13.30 -12.12 -17.23
N ASP A 33 -11.98 -12.16 -17.40
CA ASP A 33 -11.07 -12.94 -16.54
C ASP A 33 -11.00 -12.36 -15.11
N LEU A 34 -11.20 -11.05 -14.93
CA LEU A 34 -11.17 -10.38 -13.63
C LEU A 34 -12.50 -10.39 -12.87
N VAL A 35 -13.66 -10.58 -13.50
CA VAL A 35 -14.96 -10.54 -12.81
C VAL A 35 -15.52 -11.93 -12.52
N GLU A 36 -15.33 -12.91 -13.40
CA GLU A 36 -16.00 -14.23 -13.31
C GLU A 36 -15.47 -15.15 -12.18
N SER A 37 -14.36 -14.81 -11.52
CA SER A 37 -13.71 -15.63 -10.49
C SER A 37 -13.42 -14.91 -9.17
N ILE A 38 -14.18 -13.85 -8.83
CA ILE A 38 -14.04 -13.24 -7.50
C ILE A 38 -14.49 -14.25 -6.46
N ARG A 39 -13.53 -14.73 -5.66
CA ARG A 39 -13.81 -15.67 -4.57
C ARG A 39 -14.58 -14.93 -3.47
N GLU A 40 -15.67 -15.55 -3.01
CA GLU A 40 -16.37 -15.04 -1.84
C GLU A 40 -15.50 -15.27 -0.59
N ILE A 41 -15.18 -14.17 0.10
CA ILE A 41 -14.41 -14.21 1.34
C ILE A 41 -15.37 -13.92 2.48
N GLU A 42 -15.38 -14.82 3.46
CA GLU A 42 -16.12 -14.61 4.69
C GLU A 42 -15.29 -13.78 5.67
N ILE A 43 -15.90 -12.76 6.25
CA ILE A 43 -15.27 -11.87 7.22
C ILE A 43 -16.17 -11.86 8.44
N GLU A 44 -15.68 -12.48 9.51
CA GLU A 44 -16.33 -12.55 10.82
C GLU A 44 -16.33 -11.17 11.50
N ASP A 45 -17.35 -10.91 12.31
CA ASP A 45 -17.59 -9.62 12.96
C ASP A 45 -16.45 -9.23 13.89
N ASP A 46 -15.88 -10.19 14.62
CA ASP A 46 -14.76 -9.99 15.53
C ASP A 46 -13.49 -9.50 14.80
N LYS A 47 -13.20 -10.08 13.62
CA LYS A 47 -12.10 -9.66 12.74
C LYS A 47 -12.36 -8.29 12.16
N LEU A 48 -13.58 -8.00 11.72
CA LEU A 48 -13.93 -6.69 11.19
C LEU A 48 -13.81 -5.60 12.26
N ILE A 49 -14.34 -5.85 13.47
CA ILE A 49 -14.21 -4.96 14.62
C ILE A 49 -12.73 -4.75 14.98
N LYS A 50 -11.91 -5.81 14.94
CA LYS A 50 -10.47 -5.71 15.18
C LYS A 50 -9.78 -4.81 14.14
N LEU A 51 -10.12 -4.94 12.87
CA LEU A 51 -9.59 -4.08 11.80
C LEU A 51 -9.98 -2.61 12.01
N ILE A 52 -11.25 -2.33 12.30
CA ILE A 52 -11.75 -0.98 12.58
C ILE A 52 -10.97 -0.34 13.75
N LYS A 53 -10.76 -1.10 14.83
CA LYS A 53 -9.97 -0.65 15.99
C LYS A 53 -8.51 -0.37 15.63
N LEU A 54 -7.87 -1.23 14.82
CA LEU A 54 -6.48 -1.03 14.38
C LEU A 54 -6.33 0.20 13.48
N SER A 55 -7.36 0.55 12.73
CA SER A 55 -7.41 1.77 11.91
C SER A 55 -7.69 3.05 12.70
N GLY A 56 -7.93 2.96 14.02
CA GLY A 56 -8.29 4.12 14.85
C GLY A 56 -9.68 4.69 14.53
N LEU A 57 -10.56 3.89 13.93
CA LEU A 57 -11.92 4.31 13.57
C LEU A 57 -12.92 3.95 14.68
N GLN A 58 -14.03 4.69 14.73
CA GLN A 58 -15.16 4.33 15.58
C GLN A 58 -15.89 3.12 14.98
N ILE A 59 -16.36 2.23 15.85
CA ILE A 59 -17.14 1.05 15.45
C ILE A 59 -18.56 1.52 15.14
N PRO A 60 -19.06 1.32 13.91
CA PRO A 60 -20.42 1.70 13.56
C PRO A 60 -21.43 0.72 14.15
N ASP A 61 -22.69 1.16 14.23
CA ASP A 61 -23.81 0.28 14.57
C ASP A 61 -24.10 -0.76 13.46
N ASP A 62 -23.85 -0.39 12.21
CA ASP A 62 -23.97 -1.26 11.03
C ASP A 62 -22.58 -1.63 10.50
N LEU A 63 -22.19 -2.88 10.73
CA LEU A 63 -20.94 -3.44 10.25
C LEU A 63 -20.94 -3.72 8.74
N ASP A 64 -22.11 -3.84 8.10
CA ASP A 64 -22.20 -4.20 6.68
C ASP A 64 -21.71 -3.09 5.76
N HIS A 65 -21.77 -1.84 6.24
CA HIS A 65 -21.14 -0.68 5.61
C HIS A 65 -19.66 -0.93 5.27
N TYR A 66 -18.91 -1.61 6.14
CA TYR A 66 -17.51 -1.97 5.92
C TYR A 66 -17.34 -3.38 5.37
N ARG A 67 -18.19 -4.33 5.78
CA ARG A 67 -18.09 -5.73 5.39
C ARG A 67 -18.19 -5.91 3.88
N ILE A 68 -19.21 -5.32 3.25
CA ILE A 68 -19.48 -5.54 1.82
C ILE A 68 -18.33 -5.04 0.93
N PRO A 69 -17.85 -3.78 1.07
CA PRO A 69 -16.71 -3.31 0.29
C PRO A 69 -15.44 -4.12 0.56
N LEU A 70 -15.18 -4.48 1.81
CA LEU A 70 -13.98 -5.23 2.18
C LEU A 70 -13.99 -6.64 1.58
N LYS A 71 -15.14 -7.32 1.55
CA LYS A 71 -15.30 -8.61 0.88
C LYS A 71 -14.98 -8.51 -0.61
N LEU A 72 -15.49 -7.49 -1.29
CA LEU A 72 -15.22 -7.27 -2.72
C LEU A 72 -13.73 -7.00 -2.98
N GLN A 73 -13.12 -6.14 -2.17
CA GLN A 73 -11.69 -5.82 -2.27
C GLN A 73 -10.82 -7.06 -2.01
N ALA A 74 -11.09 -7.79 -0.93
CA ALA A 74 -10.32 -8.97 -0.57
C ALA A 74 -10.51 -10.10 -1.60
N GLY A 75 -11.75 -10.31 -2.07
CA GLY A 75 -12.03 -11.29 -3.11
C GLY A 75 -11.31 -10.96 -4.42
N PHE A 76 -11.27 -9.69 -4.80
CA PHE A 76 -10.49 -9.24 -5.95
C PHE A 76 -8.98 -9.48 -5.76
N LEU A 77 -8.43 -9.12 -4.60
CA LEU A 77 -7.02 -9.30 -4.28
C LEU A 77 -6.61 -10.78 -4.19
N SER A 78 -7.53 -11.67 -3.82
CA SER A 78 -7.24 -13.10 -3.74
C SER A 78 -6.81 -13.71 -5.08
N LYS A 79 -7.13 -13.07 -6.21
CA LYS A 79 -6.64 -13.45 -7.54
C LYS A 79 -5.13 -13.40 -7.67
N LEU A 80 -4.46 -12.56 -6.87
CA LEU A 80 -3.00 -12.53 -6.82
C LEU A 80 -2.41 -13.86 -6.33
N HIS A 81 -3.14 -14.64 -5.52
CA HIS A 81 -2.70 -15.96 -5.08
C HIS A 81 -2.80 -17.04 -6.17
N GLU A 82 -3.60 -16.81 -7.22
CA GLU A 82 -3.72 -17.73 -8.36
C GLU A 82 -2.57 -17.55 -9.37
N LEU A 83 -1.86 -16.42 -9.29
CA LEU A 83 -0.70 -16.17 -10.12
C LEU A 83 0.46 -17.02 -9.62
N SER A 84 1.04 -17.82 -10.51
CA SER A 84 2.30 -18.50 -10.23
C SER A 84 3.34 -17.42 -9.87
N PRO A 85 4.16 -17.61 -8.82
CA PRO A 85 5.30 -16.76 -8.53
C PRO A 85 6.42 -17.01 -9.57
N GLU A 86 6.10 -16.96 -10.86
CA GLU A 86 7.09 -16.91 -11.93
C GLU A 86 7.67 -15.50 -11.94
N ILE A 87 8.72 -15.33 -11.11
CA ILE A 87 9.79 -14.35 -11.27
C ILE A 87 9.26 -12.92 -11.41
N VAL A 88 8.66 -12.39 -10.34
CA VAL A 88 9.04 -11.03 -9.99
C VAL A 88 10.46 -11.19 -9.46
N ASP A 89 11.45 -10.97 -10.34
CA ASP A 89 12.76 -10.54 -9.86
C ASP A 89 12.44 -9.25 -9.11
N PHE A 90 12.11 -9.41 -7.82
CA PHE A 90 12.38 -8.35 -6.88
C PHE A 90 13.88 -8.23 -7.01
N GLU A 91 14.31 -7.32 -7.89
CA GLU A 91 15.50 -6.55 -7.67
C GLU A 91 15.25 -5.92 -6.30
N TYR A 92 15.50 -6.73 -5.27
CA TYR A 92 15.75 -6.29 -3.92
C TYR A 92 16.89 -5.35 -4.18
N ASN A 93 16.54 -4.05 -4.31
CA ASN A 93 17.41 -3.00 -4.79
C ASN A 93 18.78 -3.35 -4.24
N LYS A 94 19.77 -3.58 -5.12
CA LYS A 94 21.15 -3.84 -4.69
C LYS A 94 21.58 -2.59 -3.94
N SER A 95 21.14 -2.50 -2.69
CA SER A 95 21.26 -1.35 -1.85
C SER A 95 22.75 -1.25 -1.63
N LYS A 96 23.31 -0.10 -1.99
CA LYS A 96 24.72 0.15 -1.80
C LYS A 96 25.06 -0.20 -0.35
N THR A 97 25.91 -1.19 -0.16
CA THR A 97 26.39 -1.56 1.16
C THR A 97 27.14 -0.36 1.71
N LEU A 98 26.78 0.09 2.92
CA LEU A 98 27.57 1.08 3.62
C LEU A 98 28.86 0.41 4.10
N ASP A 99 30.01 0.93 3.68
CA ASP A 99 31.30 0.57 4.24
C ASP A 99 31.58 1.37 5.52
N LEU A 100 32.57 0.93 6.29
CA LEU A 100 32.89 1.56 7.57
C LEU A 100 33.32 3.03 7.40
N GLN A 101 34.01 3.35 6.30
CA GLN A 101 34.44 4.72 6.04
C GLN A 101 33.25 5.64 5.76
N ALA A 102 32.30 5.20 4.94
CA ALA A 102 31.07 5.95 4.66
C ALA A 102 30.22 6.16 5.92
N ILE A 103 30.27 5.25 6.88
CA ILE A 103 29.63 5.43 8.20
C ILE A 103 30.32 6.55 8.98
N TYR A 104 31.65 6.54 9.06
CA TYR A 104 32.40 7.60 9.75
C TYR A 104 32.20 8.97 9.08
N ASP A 105 32.33 9.04 7.76
CA ASP A 105 32.11 10.26 6.99
C ASP A 105 30.67 10.79 7.21
N SER A 106 29.67 9.90 7.29
CA SER A 106 28.28 10.29 7.56
C SER A 106 28.09 10.82 8.98
N ILE A 107 28.78 10.26 9.98
CA ILE A 107 28.70 10.74 11.36
C ILE A 107 29.35 12.12 11.47
N GLU A 108 30.52 12.31 10.86
CA GLU A 108 31.21 13.60 10.86
C GLU A 108 30.43 14.68 10.11
N ALA A 109 29.76 14.31 9.03
CA ALA A 109 28.90 15.21 8.27
C ALA A 109 27.54 15.49 8.93
N ASN A 110 27.15 14.77 9.98
CA ASN A 110 25.86 14.99 10.65
C ASN A 110 25.91 16.26 11.50
N HIS A 111 25.15 17.27 11.09
CA HIS A 111 24.94 18.51 11.81
C HIS A 111 23.45 18.87 11.79
N PRO A 112 22.93 19.59 12.80
CA PRO A 112 21.53 20.01 12.83
C PRO A 112 21.16 20.78 11.57
N ASN A 113 20.13 20.32 10.88
CA ASN A 113 19.61 20.97 9.69
C ASN A 113 18.42 21.88 10.05
N GLU A 114 18.63 23.20 10.01
CA GLU A 114 17.61 24.19 10.36
C GLU A 114 16.36 24.10 9.47
N SER A 115 16.52 23.81 8.18
CA SER A 115 15.39 23.68 7.25
C SER A 115 14.49 22.48 7.56
N LYS A 116 15.01 21.48 8.28
CA LYS A 116 14.25 20.32 8.80
C LYS A 116 13.70 20.53 10.21
N GLY A 117 14.00 21.68 10.83
CA GLY A 117 13.54 22.00 12.19
C GLY A 117 14.33 21.32 13.30
N GLU A 118 15.58 20.91 13.05
CA GLU A 118 16.45 20.24 14.05
C GLU A 118 17.18 21.23 14.99
N ALA A 119 16.98 22.54 14.79
CA ALA A 119 17.56 23.56 15.66
C ALA A 119 16.81 23.63 17.02
N PRO A 120 17.53 23.75 18.15
CA PRO A 120 16.98 23.62 19.50
C PRO A 120 16.00 24.73 19.93
N ASP A 121 15.96 25.88 19.24
CA ASP A 121 15.13 27.02 19.65
C ASP A 121 13.66 26.97 19.16
N ASN A 122 13.19 25.81 18.68
CA ASN A 122 11.91 25.69 17.96
C ASN A 122 10.74 25.10 18.77
N ASP A 123 10.92 24.78 20.06
CA ASP A 123 9.92 24.11 20.90
C ASP A 123 8.56 24.83 20.94
N SER A 124 8.60 26.16 20.99
CA SER A 124 7.37 26.98 20.97
C SER A 124 6.62 26.93 19.63
N LYS A 125 7.25 26.50 18.53
CA LYS A 125 6.62 26.31 17.20
C LYS A 125 6.09 24.90 16.99
N LEU A 126 6.69 23.88 17.60
CA LEU A 126 6.27 22.47 17.47
C LEU A 126 4.82 22.24 17.94
N LEU A 127 4.41 23.01 18.95
CA LEU A 127 3.10 22.90 19.57
C LEU A 127 2.02 23.77 18.91
N LYS A 128 2.38 24.71 18.03
CA LYS A 128 1.44 25.67 17.40
C LYS A 128 0.43 25.00 16.45
N LEU A 129 0.78 23.84 15.93
CA LEU A 129 -0.09 23.08 15.02
C LEU A 129 -1.11 22.22 15.77
N SER A 130 -0.97 22.06 17.09
CA SER A 130 -1.91 21.29 17.88
C SER A 130 -3.12 22.12 18.26
N GLU A 131 -4.30 21.53 18.16
CA GLU A 131 -5.57 22.15 18.59
C GLU A 131 -5.60 22.39 20.11
N ILE A 132 -4.96 21.52 20.89
CA ILE A 132 -4.92 21.61 22.35
C ILE A 132 -3.49 21.34 22.84
N THR A 133 -2.99 22.23 23.70
CA THR A 133 -1.69 22.09 24.36
C THR A 133 -1.81 22.55 25.80
N LEU A 134 -1.01 21.98 26.69
CA LEU A 134 -0.97 22.36 28.10
C LEU A 134 0.48 22.33 28.59
N ASN A 135 0.98 23.46 29.08
CA ASN A 135 2.33 23.59 29.67
C ASN A 135 3.45 22.95 28.83
N GLY A 136 3.46 23.15 27.51
CA GLY A 136 4.51 22.60 26.65
C GLY A 136 4.28 21.13 26.22
N HIS A 137 3.08 20.58 26.44
CA HIS A 137 2.75 19.20 26.08
C HIS A 137 1.53 19.13 25.16
N TYR A 138 1.50 18.11 24.30
CA TYR A 138 0.28 17.72 23.58
C TYR A 138 -0.73 17.15 24.57
N VAL A 139 -1.99 17.54 24.43
CA VAL A 139 -3.08 17.04 25.28
C VAL A 139 -3.84 15.96 24.52
N VAL A 140 -3.87 14.75 25.09
CA VAL A 140 -4.71 13.65 24.61
C VAL A 140 -5.85 13.47 25.60
N ARG A 141 -7.10 13.54 25.13
CA ARG A 141 -8.27 13.33 26.00
C ARG A 141 -8.40 11.86 26.36
N GLU A 142 -8.65 11.59 27.63
CA GLU A 142 -8.91 10.25 28.18
C GLU A 142 -10.10 9.64 27.41
N GLY A 143 -9.86 8.56 26.68
CA GLY A 143 -10.78 8.02 25.67
C GLY A 143 -10.06 7.54 24.40
N LEU A 144 -8.93 8.16 24.06
CA LEU A 144 -8.04 7.71 22.96
C LEU A 144 -6.99 6.69 23.43
N ILE A 145 -6.59 6.75 24.70
CA ILE A 145 -5.65 5.81 25.31
C ILE A 145 -6.42 5.12 26.44
N LYS A 146 -6.75 3.84 26.26
CA LYS A 146 -7.27 3.03 27.37
C LYS A 146 -6.11 2.69 28.29
N ASN A 147 -6.07 3.29 29.48
CA ASN A 147 -5.27 2.76 30.57
C ASN A 147 -5.75 1.34 30.85
N LYS A 148 -4.81 0.38 30.83
CA LYS A 148 -5.04 -0.99 31.29
C LYS A 148 -5.14 -1.02 32.80
#